data_AF-A0A2Z5EN21-F1
#
_entry.id   AF-A0A2Z5EN21-F1
#
_cell.length_a   1.000
_cell.length_b   1.000
_cell.length_c   1.000
_cell.angle_alpha   90.00
_cell.angle_beta   90.00
_cell.angle_gamma   90.00
#
_symmetry.space_group_name_H-M   'P 1'
#
loop_
_entity.id
_entity.type
_entity.pdbx_description
1 polymer ?
#
loop_
_entity_poly.entity_id
_entity_poly.type
_entity_poly.pdbx_seq_one_letter_code
_entity_poly.pdbx_strand_id
1 'polypeptide(L)'
;SLLTKVGSPGVVVGPAAGSRPRINVLPGFDPYVGNAREIRRLLDQLGVDVTVLGDHSDTLDSPADGDYQLYPGGTPLAAVKAAPGAVASLPLQAFSTRRSRQLIGDTWGQPVLDVAPPIGIRNTDAMLMAVAEATGTDIPAEVTAERG
;
A
#
# COMPACT_ATOMS: atom_id res chain seq x y z
N SER A 1 -33.22 25.28 4.96
CA SER A 1 -33.78 24.50 3.86
C SER A 1 -32.63 24.00 3.01
N LEU A 2 -32.49 22.67 2.92
CA LEU A 2 -31.67 21.91 1.97
C LEU A 2 -30.17 22.27 2.00
N LEU A 3 -29.32 21.63 2.80
CA LEU A 3 -28.84 20.26 2.53
C LEU A 3 -28.37 19.61 3.83
N THR A 4 -29.24 18.79 4.40
CA THR A 4 -28.99 17.90 5.52
C THR A 4 -28.20 16.68 5.03
N LYS A 5 -27.22 16.25 5.83
CA LYS A 5 -26.57 14.92 5.87
C LYS A 5 -27.08 13.89 4.84
N VAL A 6 -26.21 13.51 3.90
CA VAL A 6 -26.21 12.14 3.35
C VAL A 6 -24.87 11.53 3.73
N GLY A 7 -24.79 11.03 4.96
CA GLY A 7 -23.82 10.00 5.29
C GLY A 7 -24.20 8.77 4.50
N SER A 8 -23.49 8.51 3.41
CA SER A 8 -23.57 7.21 2.76
C SER A 8 -22.89 6.21 3.68
N PRO A 9 -23.52 5.08 4.05
CA PRO A 9 -22.83 4.04 4.77
C PRO A 9 -21.70 3.57 3.85
N GLY A 10 -20.46 3.83 4.26
CA GLY A 10 -19.29 3.30 3.58
C GLY A 10 -19.44 1.79 3.54
N VAL A 11 -19.68 1.25 2.35
CA VAL A 11 -19.68 -0.19 2.13
C VAL A 11 -18.23 -0.61 2.31
N VAL A 12 -17.88 -1.03 3.52
CA VAL A 12 -16.67 -1.82 3.77
C VAL A 12 -16.95 -3.16 3.10
N VAL A 13 -16.57 -3.28 1.84
CA VAL A 13 -16.59 -4.56 1.13
C VAL A 13 -15.51 -5.40 1.79
N GLY A 14 -15.90 -6.25 2.73
CA GLY A 14 -15.02 -7.29 3.25
C GLY A 14 -14.50 -8.17 2.11
N PRO A 15 -13.30 -8.76 2.25
CA PRO A 15 -12.72 -9.60 1.21
C PRO A 15 -13.71 -10.69 0.79
N ALA A 16 -13.83 -10.91 -0.52
CA ALA A 16 -14.61 -12.03 -1.04
C ALA A 16 -14.01 -13.34 -0.51
N ALA A 17 -14.85 -14.35 -0.24
CA ALA A 17 -14.37 -15.64 0.25
C ALA A 17 -13.27 -16.21 -0.67
N GLY A 18 -12.06 -16.39 -0.13
CA GLY A 18 -10.88 -16.86 -0.87
C GLY A 18 -9.93 -15.77 -1.41
N SER A 19 -10.22 -14.48 -1.22
CA SER A 19 -9.29 -13.40 -1.63
C SER A 19 -8.33 -13.02 -0.52
N ARG A 20 -7.04 -12.82 -0.87
CA ARG A 20 -6.03 -12.25 0.03
C ARG A 20 -6.44 -10.84 0.50
N PRO A 21 -6.16 -10.47 1.76
CA PRO A 21 -6.35 -9.09 2.21
C PRO A 21 -5.49 -8.15 1.37
N ARG A 22 -6.02 -6.96 1.06
CA ARG A 22 -5.33 -5.97 0.23
C ARG A 22 -4.95 -4.75 1.05
N ILE A 23 -3.75 -4.24 0.84
CA ILE A 23 -3.24 -2.99 1.40
C ILE A 23 -2.87 -2.03 0.28
N ASN A 24 -3.26 -0.77 0.42
CA ASN A 24 -2.72 0.30 -0.42
C ASN A 24 -1.37 0.75 0.15
N VAL A 25 -0.36 0.94 -0.67
CA VAL A 25 0.93 1.50 -0.25
C VAL A 25 1.10 2.87 -0.88
N LEU A 26 1.45 3.87 -0.05
CA LEU A 26 1.81 5.21 -0.48
C LEU A 26 3.32 5.38 -0.32
N PRO A 27 4.11 5.27 -1.40
CA PRO A 27 5.55 5.39 -1.32
C PRO A 27 6.01 6.80 -0.93
N GLY A 28 5.21 7.81 -1.26
CA GLY A 28 5.62 9.21 -1.14
C GLY A 28 6.58 9.59 -2.27
N PHE A 29 7.60 10.40 -1.96
CA PHE A 29 8.68 10.67 -2.91
C PHE A 29 9.80 9.66 -2.66
N ASP A 30 9.95 8.68 -3.54
CA ASP A 30 10.97 7.64 -3.42
C ASP A 30 11.74 7.48 -4.75
N PRO A 31 13.06 7.81 -4.79
CA PRO A 31 13.87 7.64 -5.99
C PRO A 31 14.41 6.22 -6.18
N TYR A 32 14.21 5.29 -5.24
CA TYR A 32 14.73 3.93 -5.33
C TYR A 32 13.65 2.94 -5.76
N VAL A 33 13.71 2.47 -7.02
CA VAL A 33 12.77 1.49 -7.56
C VAL A 33 12.74 0.17 -6.78
N GLY A 34 13.87 -0.17 -6.14
CA GLY A 34 14.00 -1.34 -5.28
C GLY A 34 13.12 -1.30 -4.03
N ASN A 35 12.85 -0.11 -3.48
CA ASN A 35 12.03 0.01 -2.26
C ASN A 35 10.58 -0.42 -2.51
N ALA A 36 9.97 0.03 -3.62
CA ALA A 36 8.62 -0.37 -3.97
C ALA A 36 8.53 -1.88 -4.29
N ARG A 37 9.55 -2.44 -4.96
CA ARG A 37 9.65 -3.88 -5.24
C ARG A 37 9.78 -4.69 -3.95
N GLU A 38 10.58 -4.20 -3.01
CA GLU A 38 10.84 -4.87 -1.74
C GLU A 38 9.61 -4.86 -0.83
N ILE A 39 8.91 -3.73 -0.73
CA ILE A 39 7.65 -3.66 0.01
C ILE A 39 6.61 -4.62 -0.59
N ARG A 40 6.53 -4.72 -1.92
CA ARG A 40 5.65 -5.71 -2.58
C ARG A 40 6.05 -7.14 -2.20
N ARG A 41 7.35 -7.47 -2.27
CA ARG A 41 7.86 -8.81 -1.94
C ARG A 41 7.56 -9.20 -0.49
N LEU A 42 7.89 -8.33 0.47
CA LEU A 42 7.67 -8.60 1.89
C LEU A 42 6.18 -8.81 2.20
N LEU A 43 5.31 -7.93 1.70
CA LEU A 43 3.87 -8.06 1.94
C LEU A 43 3.27 -9.26 1.19
N ASP A 44 3.84 -9.65 0.05
CA ASP A 44 3.45 -10.87 -0.65
C ASP A 44 3.75 -12.13 0.18
N GLN A 45 4.89 -12.17 0.87
CA GLN A 45 5.23 -13.26 1.79
C GLN A 45 4.25 -13.36 2.98
N LEU A 46 3.66 -12.23 3.42
CA LEU A 46 2.59 -12.21 4.43
C LEU A 46 1.22 -12.65 3.86
N GLY A 47 1.13 -12.94 2.56
CA GLY A 47 -0.14 -13.25 1.89
C GLY A 47 -1.02 -12.01 1.72
N VAL A 48 -0.43 -10.81 1.63
CA VAL A 48 -1.14 -9.53 1.51
C VAL A 48 -0.99 -8.97 0.09
N ASP A 49 -2.09 -8.72 -0.60
CA ASP A 49 -2.08 -8.07 -1.91
C ASP A 49 -1.70 -6.59 -1.78
N VAL A 50 -0.83 -6.10 -2.66
CA VAL A 50 -0.37 -4.70 -2.61
C VAL A 50 -0.81 -3.90 -3.83
N THR A 51 -1.46 -2.77 -3.56
CA THR A 51 -1.67 -1.71 -4.56
C THR A 51 -0.78 -0.51 -4.22
N VAL A 52 0.34 -0.33 -4.93
CA VAL A 52 1.15 0.89 -4.80
C VAL A 52 0.44 2.00 -5.55
N LEU A 53 0.13 3.09 -4.86
CA LEU A 53 -0.51 4.28 -5.41
C LEU A 53 0.57 5.31 -5.78
N GLY A 54 0.87 5.41 -7.08
CA GLY A 54 2.00 6.19 -7.59
C GLY A 54 3.24 5.33 -7.81
N ASP A 55 3.08 4.17 -8.45
CA ASP A 55 4.21 3.31 -8.81
C ASP A 55 4.94 3.88 -10.04
N HIS A 56 6.24 4.06 -9.92
CA HIS A 56 7.12 4.57 -10.98
C HIS A 56 8.26 3.58 -11.32
N SER A 57 8.29 2.39 -10.72
CA SER A 57 9.43 1.47 -10.80
C SER A 57 9.75 1.04 -12.23
N ASP A 58 8.74 0.72 -13.04
CA ASP A 58 8.95 0.25 -14.42
C ASP A 58 9.34 1.40 -15.36
N THR A 59 8.81 2.61 -15.11
CA THR A 59 9.15 3.81 -15.89
C THR A 59 10.60 4.23 -15.65
N LEU A 60 11.11 4.05 -14.43
CA LEU A 60 12.48 4.39 -14.07
C LEU A 60 13.48 3.25 -14.29
N ASP A 61 13.02 2.06 -14.71
CA ASP A 61 13.83 0.86 -14.91
C ASP A 61 13.39 0.08 -16.16
N SER A 62 13.12 0.80 -17.26
CA SER A 62 12.71 0.19 -18.53
C SER A 62 13.87 -0.55 -19.20
N PRO A 63 13.62 -1.73 -19.81
CA PRO A 63 14.68 -2.51 -20.45
C PRO A 63 15.21 -1.81 -21.71
N ALA A 64 16.51 -1.99 -21.99
CA ALA A 64 17.13 -1.55 -23.23
C ALA A 64 17.11 -2.68 -24.28
N ASP A 65 15.93 -3.01 -24.78
CA ASP A 65 15.70 -4.10 -25.77
C ASP A 65 15.72 -3.63 -27.24
N GLY A 66 15.86 -2.31 -27.46
CA GLY A 66 15.86 -1.67 -28.77
C GLY A 66 14.61 -0.86 -29.06
N ASP A 67 13.54 -1.03 -28.27
CA ASP A 67 12.30 -0.28 -28.40
C ASP A 67 12.14 0.75 -27.26
N TYR A 68 11.85 2.00 -27.62
CA TYR A 68 11.61 3.04 -26.61
C TYR A 68 10.15 3.01 -26.15
N GLN A 69 9.91 2.56 -24.92
CA GLN A 69 8.60 2.64 -24.28
C GLN A 69 8.50 3.87 -23.38
N LEU A 70 7.59 4.79 -23.74
CA LEU A 70 7.42 6.05 -23.01
C LEU A 70 6.71 5.88 -21.65
N TYR A 71 5.79 4.92 -21.52
CA TYR A 71 4.97 4.72 -20.31
C TYR A 71 4.83 3.24 -19.94
N PRO A 72 5.92 2.56 -19.51
CA PRO A 72 5.84 1.20 -19.04
C PRO A 72 5.31 1.13 -17.60
N GLY A 73 4.41 0.18 -17.36
CA GLY A 73 3.90 -0.16 -16.03
C GLY A 73 3.06 0.94 -15.36
N GLY A 74 3.31 1.15 -14.07
CA GLY A 74 2.62 2.12 -13.23
C GLY A 74 1.29 1.62 -12.64
N THR A 75 0.67 2.44 -11.79
CA THR A 75 -0.59 2.08 -11.12
C THR A 75 -1.77 2.18 -12.09
N PRO A 76 -2.52 1.10 -12.38
CA PRO A 76 -3.68 1.17 -13.26
C PRO A 76 -4.80 2.03 -12.66
N LEU A 77 -5.52 2.79 -13.50
CA LEU A 77 -6.65 3.62 -13.05
C LEU A 77 -7.75 2.80 -12.36
N ALA A 78 -7.98 1.56 -12.82
CA ALA A 78 -8.91 0.64 -12.19
C ALA A 78 -8.49 0.27 -10.75
N ALA A 79 -7.18 0.14 -10.49
CA ALA A 79 -6.66 -0.12 -9.15
C ALA A 79 -6.85 1.10 -8.23
N VAL A 80 -6.66 2.32 -8.75
CA VAL A 80 -6.95 3.56 -8.00
C VAL A 80 -8.43 3.65 -7.63
N LYS A 81 -9.33 3.30 -8.55
CA LYS A 81 -10.78 3.28 -8.28
C LYS A 81 -11.16 2.23 -7.22
N ALA A 82 -10.45 1.11 -7.18
CA ALA A 82 -10.69 0.04 -6.22
C ALA A 82 -10.00 0.27 -4.86
N ALA A 83 -9.03 1.19 -4.77
CA ALA A 83 -8.23 1.45 -3.57
C ALA A 83 -9.04 1.67 -2.28
N PRO A 84 -10.20 2.38 -2.28
CA PRO A 84 -11.00 2.54 -1.06
C PRO A 84 -11.51 1.22 -0.45
N GLY A 85 -11.56 0.13 -1.24
CA GLY A 85 -11.98 -1.19 -0.78
C GLY A 85 -10.87 -2.04 -0.15
N ALA A 86 -9.63 -1.55 -0.06
CA ALA A 86 -8.55 -2.24 0.63
C ALA A 86 -8.74 -2.18 2.16
N VAL A 87 -8.09 -3.09 2.89
CA VAL A 87 -8.21 -3.21 4.36
C VAL A 87 -7.67 -1.96 5.08
N ALA A 88 -6.50 -1.48 4.64
CA ALA A 88 -5.87 -0.28 5.14
C ALA A 88 -4.95 0.35 4.09
N SER A 89 -4.52 1.58 4.37
CA SER A 89 -3.47 2.28 3.62
C SER A 89 -2.20 2.43 4.45
N LEU A 90 -1.08 2.03 3.86
CA LEU A 90 0.27 2.06 4.44
C LEU A 90 1.10 3.20 3.81
N PRO A 91 1.24 4.35 4.50
CA PRO A 91 2.19 5.38 4.12
C PRO A 91 3.62 5.00 4.51
N LEU A 92 4.55 4.98 3.55
CA LEU A 92 5.98 4.75 3.83
C LEU A 92 6.68 6.01 4.32
N GLN A 93 6.08 7.18 4.10
CA GLN A 93 6.65 8.48 4.47
C GLN A 93 5.59 9.38 5.11
N ALA A 94 5.58 9.47 6.45
CA ALA A 94 4.55 10.22 7.17
C ALA A 94 4.48 11.71 6.81
N PHE A 95 5.62 12.36 6.58
CA PHE A 95 5.67 13.80 6.34
C PHE A 95 5.21 14.20 4.92
N SER A 96 5.64 13.47 3.89
CA SER A 96 5.31 13.76 2.49
C SER A 96 3.87 13.35 2.13
N THR A 97 3.25 12.46 2.90
CA THR A 97 1.91 11.91 2.61
C THR A 97 0.78 12.54 3.44
N ARG A 98 1.02 13.59 4.23
CA ARG A 98 0.04 14.16 5.19
C ARG A 98 -1.35 14.40 4.58
N ARG A 99 -1.42 15.04 3.40
CA ARG A 99 -2.70 15.34 2.73
C ARG A 99 -3.39 14.08 2.20
N SER A 100 -2.61 13.13 1.68
CA SER A 100 -3.12 11.84 1.20
C SER A 100 -3.73 11.04 2.36
N ARG A 101 -3.02 10.99 3.51
CA ARG A 101 -3.52 10.33 4.72
C ARG A 101 -4.82 10.95 5.22
N GLN A 102 -4.91 12.28 5.24
CA GLN A 102 -6.13 12.98 5.60
C GLN A 102 -7.28 12.63 4.64
N LEU A 103 -7.05 12.68 3.33
CA LEU A 103 -8.08 12.33 2.34
C LEU A 103 -8.56 10.89 2.51
N ILE A 104 -7.66 9.94 2.76
CA ILE A 104 -8.01 8.54 2.96
C ILE A 104 -8.86 8.37 4.21
N GLY A 105 -8.46 8.98 5.33
CA GLY A 105 -9.25 8.94 6.57
C GLY A 105 -10.62 9.61 6.42
N ASP A 106 -10.65 10.85 5.92
CA ASP A 106 -11.87 11.67 5.87
C ASP A 106 -12.85 11.22 4.78
N THR A 107 -12.33 10.81 3.61
CA THR A 107 -13.16 10.53 2.42
C THR A 107 -13.38 9.04 2.19
N TRP A 108 -12.35 8.20 2.36
CA TRP A 108 -12.49 6.75 2.15
C TRP A 108 -12.98 6.04 3.43
N GLY A 109 -12.80 6.66 4.61
CA GLY A 109 -13.11 6.02 5.88
C GLY A 109 -12.21 4.81 6.17
N GLN A 110 -11.07 4.73 5.48
CA GLN A 110 -10.16 3.59 5.55
C GLN A 110 -9.11 3.83 6.64
N PRO A 111 -8.72 2.79 7.41
CA PRO A 111 -7.58 2.89 8.33
C PRO A 111 -6.30 3.30 7.61
N VAL A 112 -5.57 4.25 8.20
CA VAL A 112 -4.23 4.64 7.77
C VAL A 112 -3.24 4.15 8.82
N LEU A 113 -2.32 3.27 8.41
CA LEU A 113 -1.32 2.70 9.32
C LEU A 113 -0.30 3.79 9.67
N ASP A 114 -0.16 4.09 10.96
CA ASP A 114 0.80 5.09 11.43
C ASP A 114 2.12 4.41 11.77
N VAL A 115 2.98 4.27 10.76
CA VAL A 115 4.30 3.67 10.90
C VAL A 115 5.39 4.65 10.50
N ALA A 116 6.53 4.55 11.17
CA ALA A 116 7.74 5.21 10.70
C ALA A 116 8.19 4.60 9.36
N PRO A 117 8.96 5.33 8.54
CA PRO A 117 9.55 4.75 7.34
C PRO A 117 10.30 3.45 7.69
N PRO A 118 10.06 2.34 6.96
CA PRO A 118 10.57 1.00 7.27
C PRO A 118 12.06 0.88 6.94
N ILE A 119 12.87 1.67 7.64
CA ILE A 119 14.31 1.73 7.51
C ILE A 119 14.92 1.26 8.83
N GLY A 120 15.71 0.19 8.74
CA GLY A 120 16.31 -0.48 9.90
C GLY A 120 15.36 -1.43 10.63
N ILE A 121 15.93 -2.32 11.44
CA ILE A 121 15.23 -3.47 12.05
C ILE A 121 13.94 -3.07 12.77
N ARG A 122 14.02 -2.09 13.69
CA ARG A 122 12.88 -1.70 14.53
C ARG A 122 11.68 -1.21 13.71
N ASN A 123 11.93 -0.41 12.68
CA ASN A 123 10.85 0.19 11.90
C ASN A 123 10.27 -0.82 10.91
N THR A 124 11.10 -1.69 10.34
CA THR A 124 10.62 -2.81 9.52
C THR A 124 9.77 -3.76 10.34
N ASP A 125 10.21 -4.14 11.54
CA ASP A 125 9.45 -4.95 12.48
C ASP A 125 8.08 -4.31 12.78
N ALA A 126 8.05 -3.00 13.10
CA ALA A 126 6.82 -2.27 13.39
C ALA A 126 5.87 -2.21 12.19
N MET A 127 6.41 -2.03 10.98
CA MET A 127 5.61 -2.02 9.75
C MET A 127 4.98 -3.39 9.48
N LEU A 128 5.75 -4.48 9.60
CA LEU A 128 5.26 -5.84 9.41
C LEU A 128 4.20 -6.21 10.45
N MET A 129 4.41 -5.86 11.73
CA MET A 129 3.43 -6.08 12.79
C MET A 129 2.13 -5.30 12.55
N ALA A 130 2.23 -4.03 12.13
CA ALA A 130 1.05 -3.21 11.84
C ALA A 130 0.23 -3.77 10.66
N VAL A 131 0.90 -4.29 9.62
CA VAL A 131 0.21 -4.94 8.50
C VAL A 131 -0.41 -6.27 8.91
N ALA A 132 0.32 -7.10 9.66
CA ALA A 132 -0.18 -8.36 10.19
C ALA A 132 -1.43 -8.15 11.07
N GLU A 133 -1.40 -7.18 11.98
CA GLU A 133 -2.54 -6.80 12.82
C GLU A 133 -3.73 -6.33 11.98
N ALA A 134 -3.50 -5.45 11.00
CA ALA A 134 -4.57 -4.91 10.16
C ALA A 134 -5.24 -5.97 9.28
N THR A 135 -4.47 -6.96 8.81
CA THR A 135 -4.92 -7.97 7.84
C THR A 135 -5.28 -9.32 8.47
N GLY A 136 -4.91 -9.54 9.73
CA GLY A 136 -5.08 -10.82 10.43
C GLY A 136 -4.17 -11.93 9.90
N THR A 137 -3.08 -11.59 9.22
CA THR A 137 -2.10 -12.54 8.69
C THR A 137 -0.99 -12.83 9.68
N ASP A 138 -0.47 -14.06 9.67
CA ASP A 138 0.73 -14.41 10.44
C ASP A 138 2.01 -13.96 9.73
N ILE A 139 3.06 -13.64 10.51
CA ILE A 139 4.39 -13.35 9.96
C ILE A 139 5.08 -14.70 9.66
N PRO A 140 5.45 -14.97 8.40
CA PRO A 140 6.04 -16.25 8.02
C PRO A 140 7.46 -16.43 8.57
N ALA A 141 7.88 -17.69 8.71
CA ALA A 141 9.22 -18.05 9.20
C ALA A 141 10.34 -17.50 8.30
N GLU A 142 10.11 -17.38 6.99
CA GLU A 142 11.08 -16.81 6.05
C GLU A 142 11.42 -15.35 6.36
N VAL A 143 10.43 -14.52 6.67
CA VAL A 143 10.62 -13.12 7.05
C VAL A 143 11.34 -13.01 8.40
N THR A 144 11.06 -13.95 9.31
CA THR A 144 11.78 -14.02 10.60
C THR A 144 13.23 -14.45 10.42
N ALA A 145 13.51 -15.35 9.47
CA ALA A 145 14.86 -15.77 9.13
C ALA A 145 15.65 -14.65 8.43
N GLU A 146 15.03 -13.87 7.55
CA GLU A 146 15.65 -12.71 6.90
C GLU A 146 16.06 -11.62 7.91
N ARG A 147 15.31 -11.51 9.01
CA ARG A 147 15.61 -10.59 10.11
C ARG A 147 16.84 -11.01 10.93
N GLY A 148 17.11 -12.32 11.05
CA GLY A 148 18.12 -12.91 11.94
C GLY A 148 19.53 -12.90 11.37
#